data_AF-A0A7C6AJ74-F1
#
_entry.id   AF-A0A7C6AJ74-F1
#
_cell.length_a   1.000
_cell.length_b   1.000
_cell.length_c   1.000
_cell.angle_alpha   90.00
_cell.angle_beta   90.00
_cell.angle_gamma   90.00
#
_symmetry.space_group_name_H-M   'P 1'
#
loop_
_entity.id
_entity.type
_entity.pdbx_description
1 polymer ?
#
loop_
_entity_poly.entity_id
_entity_poly.type
_entity_poly.pdbx_seq_one_letter_code
_entity_poly.pdbx_strand_id
1 'polypeptide(L)'
;MLDYIQGLLEERSSASIVFKRNLVKEYLQVLILSFLYTHREYRNLVFYGGSSLRHCYNLPRLSEDLDFVDIKKKIDLHGLAEDLANFFKKKYGLMEKE
;
A
#
# COMPACT_ATOMS: atom_id res chain seq x y z
N MET A 1 -4.01 7.06 -12.41
CA MET A 1 -3.97 6.71 -10.96
C MET A 1 -4.66 7.78 -10.15
N LEU A 2 -4.21 9.03 -10.22
CA LEU A 2 -4.87 10.16 -9.55
C LEU A 2 -6.33 10.29 -10.01
N ASP A 3 -6.61 10.18 -11.32
CA ASP A 3 -7.98 10.24 -11.85
C ASP A 3 -8.87 9.12 -11.29
N TYR A 4 -8.32 7.92 -11.10
CA TYR A 4 -9.04 6.80 -10.48
C TYR A 4 -9.38 7.11 -9.02
N ILE A 5 -8.41 7.63 -8.25
CA ILE A 5 -8.64 8.02 -6.87
C ILE A 5 -9.67 9.15 -6.79
N GLN A 6 -9.61 10.14 -7.68
CA GLN A 6 -10.59 11.23 -7.74
C GLN A 6 -11.99 10.70 -8.01
N GLY A 7 -12.17 9.86 -9.04
CA GLY A 7 -13.47 9.22 -9.31
C GLY A 7 -13.98 8.40 -8.13
N LEU A 8 -13.10 7.62 -7.50
CA LEU A 8 -13.43 6.82 -6.32
C LEU A 8 -13.90 7.68 -5.14
N LEU A 9 -13.33 8.87 -4.96
CA LEU A 9 -13.70 9.82 -3.92
C LEU A 9 -14.99 10.60 -4.25
N GLU A 10 -15.23 10.92 -5.52
CA GLU A 10 -16.45 11.59 -6.00
C GLU A 10 -17.68 10.69 -5.84
N GLU A 11 -17.58 9.41 -6.18
CA GLU A 11 -18.62 8.39 -5.95
C GLU A 11 -19.06 8.31 -4.48
N ARG A 12 -18.16 8.67 -3.56
CA ARG A 12 -18.36 8.61 -2.11
C ARG A 12 -18.36 10.01 -1.51
N SER A 13 -18.83 11.02 -2.26
CA SER A 13 -18.79 12.43 -1.89
C SER A 13 -19.44 12.75 -0.53
N SER A 14 -20.50 12.03 -0.14
CA SER A 14 -21.18 12.17 1.16
C SER A 14 -20.49 11.47 2.33
N ALA A 15 -19.48 10.62 2.07
CA ALA A 15 -18.78 9.89 3.12
C ALA A 15 -17.86 10.81 3.93
N SER A 16 -17.61 10.41 5.18
CA SER A 16 -16.72 11.16 6.07
C SER A 16 -15.30 11.25 5.51
N ILE A 17 -14.59 12.33 5.88
CA ILE A 17 -13.18 12.52 5.49
C ILE A 17 -12.29 11.34 5.91
N VAL A 18 -12.59 10.74 7.07
CA VAL A 18 -11.88 9.57 7.60
C VAL A 18 -12.09 8.36 6.70
N PHE A 19 -13.34 8.11 6.28
CA PHE A 19 -13.66 7.02 5.37
C PHE A 19 -12.97 7.18 4.02
N LYS A 20 -13.04 8.39 3.44
CA LYS A 20 -12.35 8.75 2.20
C LYS A 20 -10.84 8.52 2.29
N ARG A 21 -10.20 8.94 3.40
CA ARG A 21 -8.77 8.71 3.64
C ARG A 21 -8.43 7.21 3.66
N ASN A 22 -9.24 6.41 4.34
CA ASN A 22 -9.02 4.96 4.40
C ASN A 22 -9.15 4.28 3.05
N LEU A 23 -10.09 4.75 2.22
CA LEU A 23 -10.26 4.25 0.87
C LEU A 23 -9.02 4.50 -0.02
N VAL A 24 -8.43 5.69 0.09
CA VAL A 24 -7.17 6.01 -0.60
C VAL A 24 -6.04 5.13 -0.07
N LYS A 25 -5.94 4.96 1.26
CA LYS A 25 -4.94 4.07 1.88
C LYS A 25 -5.06 2.64 1.38
N GLU A 26 -6.28 2.10 1.31
CA GLU A 26 -6.54 0.73 0.85
C GLU A 26 -6.06 0.52 -0.59
N TYR A 27 -6.28 1.51 -1.47
CA TYR A 27 -5.74 1.47 -2.83
C TYR A 27 -4.20 1.57 -2.86
N LEU A 28 -3.60 2.45 -2.06
CA LEU A 28 -2.14 2.56 -1.94
C LEU A 28 -1.50 1.27 -1.42
N GLN A 29 -2.13 0.59 -0.46
CA GLN A 29 -1.68 -0.70 0.05
C GLN A 29 -1.58 -1.74 -1.08
N VAL A 30 -2.56 -1.79 -1.99
CA VAL A 30 -2.50 -2.68 -3.16
C VAL A 30 -1.32 -2.35 -4.08
N LEU A 31 -1.02 -1.06 -4.28
CA LEU A 31 0.15 -0.64 -5.06
C LEU A 31 1.47 -1.06 -4.40
N ILE A 32 1.58 -0.92 -3.07
CA ILE A 32 2.74 -1.37 -2.30
C ILE A 32 2.90 -2.89 -2.42
N LEU A 33 1.83 -3.66 -2.21
CA LEU A 33 1.85 -5.12 -2.35
C LEU A 33 2.26 -5.53 -3.78
N SER A 34 1.74 -4.86 -4.80
CA SER A 34 2.13 -5.08 -6.20
C SER A 34 3.63 -4.84 -6.41
N PHE A 35 4.19 -3.77 -5.86
CA PHE A 35 5.63 -3.50 -5.93
C PHE A 35 6.43 -4.61 -5.23
N LEU A 36 6.11 -4.93 -3.97
CA LEU A 36 6.86 -5.91 -3.17
C LEU A 36 6.89 -7.29 -3.84
N TYR A 37 5.73 -7.77 -4.31
CA TYR A 37 5.62 -9.12 -4.86
C TYR A 37 6.07 -9.24 -6.32
N THR A 38 6.30 -8.13 -7.02
CA THR A 38 6.96 -8.13 -8.34
C THR A 38 8.47 -7.90 -8.24
N HIS A 39 8.96 -7.36 -7.13
CA HIS A 39 10.39 -7.11 -6.92
C HIS A 39 11.14 -8.40 -6.54
N ARG A 40 12.25 -8.69 -7.23
CA ARG A 40 13.03 -9.94 -7.03
C ARG A 40 13.50 -10.11 -5.58
N GLU A 41 13.85 -9.02 -4.92
CA GLU A 41 14.36 -9.02 -3.55
C GLU A 41 13.25 -9.18 -2.50
N TYR A 42 12.13 -8.46 -2.68
CA TYR A 42 11.08 -8.33 -1.66
C TYR A 42 9.98 -9.39 -1.76
N ARG A 43 9.86 -10.09 -2.89
CA ARG A 43 8.75 -11.04 -3.15
C ARG A 43 8.62 -12.22 -2.18
N ASN A 44 9.61 -12.45 -1.32
CA ASN A 44 9.57 -13.51 -0.30
C ASN A 44 9.12 -13.01 1.08
N LEU A 45 8.82 -11.73 1.23
CA LEU A 45 8.21 -11.19 2.45
C LEU A 45 6.85 -11.84 2.68
N VAL A 46 6.61 -12.32 3.89
CA VAL A 46 5.31 -12.91 4.25
C VAL A 46 4.40 -11.80 4.77
N PHE A 47 3.35 -11.50 4.01
CA PHE A 47 2.32 -10.54 4.40
C PHE A 47 1.37 -11.18 5.43
N TYR A 48 1.20 -10.53 6.57
CA TYR A 48 0.34 -11.02 7.65
C TYR A 48 -0.42 -9.87 8.32
N GLY A 49 -1.04 -10.14 9.46
CA GLY A 49 -1.73 -9.12 10.24
C GLY A 49 -3.08 -8.71 9.67
N GLY A 50 -3.61 -7.59 10.16
CA GLY A 50 -4.98 -7.18 9.90
C GLY A 50 -5.27 -6.85 8.44
N SER A 51 -4.31 -6.25 7.74
CA SER A 51 -4.48 -5.86 6.33
C SER A 51 -4.45 -7.07 5.40
N SER A 52 -3.71 -8.14 5.75
CA SER A 52 -3.77 -9.40 5.01
C SER A 52 -5.17 -10.04 5.08
N LEU A 53 -5.81 -9.98 6.25
CA LEU A 53 -7.19 -10.45 6.42
C LEU A 53 -8.19 -9.63 5.58
N ARG A 54 -7.96 -8.32 5.47
CA ARG A 54 -8.77 -7.45 4.62
C ARG A 54 -8.59 -7.79 3.14
N HIS A 55 -7.35 -7.82 2.63
CA HIS A 55 -7.07 -7.95 1.19
C HIS A 55 -7.20 -9.39 0.68
N CYS A 56 -6.74 -10.39 1.43
CA CYS A 56 -6.70 -11.79 0.97
C CYS A 56 -7.97 -12.58 1.32
N TYR A 57 -8.70 -12.16 2.37
CA TYR A 57 -9.87 -12.88 2.88
C TYR A 57 -11.15 -12.03 2.90
N ASN A 58 -11.09 -10.79 2.40
CA ASN A 58 -12.23 -9.88 2.28
C ASN A 58 -12.98 -9.61 3.60
N LEU A 59 -12.28 -9.61 4.74
CA LEU A 59 -12.92 -9.32 6.02
C LEU A 59 -13.46 -7.87 6.05
N PRO A 60 -14.64 -7.62 6.65
CA PRO A 60 -15.25 -6.28 6.72
C PRO A 60 -14.64 -5.44 7.85
N ARG A 61 -13.31 -5.24 7.81
CA ARG A 61 -12.58 -4.45 8.79
C ARG A 61 -11.68 -3.40 8.13
N LEU A 62 -11.51 -2.28 8.81
CA LEU A 62 -10.53 -1.27 8.44
C LEU A 62 -9.15 -1.65 8.99
N SER A 63 -8.11 -1.39 8.21
CA SER A 63 -6.72 -1.68 8.56
C SER A 63 -5.80 -0.72 7.82
N GLU A 64 -4.97 0.03 8.55
CA GLU A 64 -4.10 1.03 7.94
C GLU A 64 -2.66 0.49 7.72
N ASP A 65 -2.18 -0.37 8.61
CA ASP A 65 -0.78 -0.84 8.63
C ASP A 65 -0.55 -2.05 7.72
N LEU A 66 0.65 -2.19 7.16
CA LEU A 66 1.07 -3.37 6.42
C LEU A 66 2.16 -4.11 7.20
N ASP A 67 1.85 -5.34 7.63
CA ASP A 67 2.75 -6.15 8.44
C ASP A 67 3.44 -7.23 7.59
N PHE A 68 4.76 -7.30 7.66
CA PHE A 68 5.56 -8.29 6.93
C PHE A 68 6.56 -9.02 7.83
N VAL A 69 6.79 -10.29 7.54
CA VAL A 69 7.89 -11.07 8.13
C VAL A 69 8.93 -11.37 7.06
N ASP A 70 10.18 -10.99 7.32
CA ASP A 70 11.33 -11.47 6.58
C ASP A 70 11.90 -12.73 7.23
N ILE A 71 11.51 -13.88 6.70
CA ILE A 71 11.98 -15.19 7.19
C ILE A 71 13.49 -15.36 6.98
N LYS A 72 14.05 -14.77 5.92
CA LYS A 72 15.46 -14.96 5.57
C LYS A 72 16.38 -13.99 6.32
N LYS A 73 15.83 -12.94 6.96
CA LYS A 73 16.56 -11.88 7.65
C LYS A 73 17.63 -11.25 6.75
N LYS A 74 17.27 -10.96 5.50
CA LYS A 74 18.14 -10.42 4.46
C LYS A 74 17.66 -9.06 3.93
N ILE A 75 16.45 -8.64 4.25
CA ILE A 75 15.91 -7.38 3.76
C ILE A 75 16.57 -6.23 4.50
N ASP A 76 17.21 -5.34 3.73
CA ASP A 76 17.60 -4.03 4.21
C ASP A 76 16.37 -3.11 4.22
N LEU A 77 16.00 -2.64 5.41
CA LEU A 77 14.85 -1.74 5.58
C LEU A 77 15.08 -0.36 4.97
N HIS A 78 16.33 0.11 4.95
CA HIS A 78 16.63 1.41 4.36
C HIS A 78 16.51 1.35 2.84
N GLY A 79 17.15 0.35 2.21
CA GLY A 79 17.01 0.08 0.77
C GLY A 79 15.56 -0.16 0.35
N LEU A 80 14.78 -0.90 1.15
CA LEU A 80 13.35 -1.09 0.88
C LEU A 80 12.58 0.24 0.86
N ALA A 81 12.83 1.12 1.83
CA ALA A 81 12.19 2.44 1.88
C ALA A 81 12.56 3.29 0.67
N GLU A 82 13.85 3.33 0.30
CA GLU A 82 14.33 4.08 -0.86
C GLU A 82 13.74 3.54 -2.18
N ASP A 83 13.71 2.23 -2.36
CA ASP A 83 13.15 1.60 -3.56
C ASP A 83 11.65 1.84 -3.68
N LEU A 84 10.92 1.80 -2.57
CA LEU A 84 9.48 2.08 -2.55
C LEU A 84 9.21 3.55 -2.89
N ALA A 85 9.97 4.48 -2.32
CA ALA A 85 9.88 5.91 -2.66
C ALA A 85 10.19 6.14 -4.15
N ASN A 86 11.24 5.49 -4.66
CA ASN A 86 11.62 5.54 -6.07
C ASN A 86 10.55 4.95 -6.99
N PHE A 87 9.88 3.87 -6.58
CA PHE A 87 8.75 3.29 -7.31
C PHE A 87 7.61 4.30 -7.47
N PHE A 88 7.20 4.96 -6.39
CA PHE A 88 6.14 5.97 -6.45
C PHE A 88 6.54 7.21 -7.24
N LYS A 89 7.78 7.69 -7.07
CA LYS A 89 8.34 8.82 -7.82
C LYS A 89 8.37 8.54 -9.32
N LYS A 90 8.95 7.41 -9.73
CA LYS A 90 9.11 7.07 -11.16
C LYS A 90 7.79 6.73 -11.84
N LYS A 91 6.92 5.96 -11.17
CA LYS A 91 5.69 5.44 -11.79
C LYS A 91 4.54 6.43 -11.74
N TYR A 92 4.49 7.29 -10.73
CA TYR A 92 3.34 8.14 -10.46
C TYR A 92 3.68 9.62 -10.26
N GLY A 93 4.96 10.01 -10.28
CA GLY A 93 5.37 11.40 -10.06
C GLY A 93 5.11 11.90 -8.64
N LEU A 94 4.89 11.00 -7.68
CA LEU A 94 4.64 11.36 -6.28
C LEU A 94 5.97 11.54 -5.55
N MET A 95 6.11 12.66 -4.85
CA MET A 95 7.27 12.95 -4.01
C MET A 95 6.83 13.05 -2.55
N GLU A 96 7.72 12.70 -1.64
CA GLU A 96 7.52 12.98 -0.23
C GLU A 96 7.37 14.51 -0.04
N LYS A 97 6.49 14.92 0.86
CA LYS A 97 6.46 16.30 1.32
C LYS A 97 7.59 16.47 2.32
N GLU A 98 8.42 17.49 2.11
CA GLU A 98 9.42 17.98 3.06
C GLU A 98 8.79 18.30 4.43
#